data_AF-A0A3S5ATA3-F1
#
_entry.id   AF-A0A3S5ATA3-F1
#
_cell.length_a   1.000
_cell.length_b   1.000
_cell.length_c   1.000
_cell.angle_alpha   90.00
_cell.angle_beta   90.00
_cell.angle_gamma   90.00
#
_symmetry.space_group_name_H-M   'P 1'
#
loop_
_entity.id
_entity.type
_entity.pdbx_description
1 polymer ?
#
loop_
_entity_poly.entity_id
_entity_poly.type
_entity_poly.pdbx_seq_one_letter_code
_entity_poly.pdbx_strand_id
1 'polypeptide(L)'
;MMRSFATLWDYLRNSSFNISHYLSSLLLHSRMDIPMQTGRDIWWHDLLACITPSELGGQVDCCPIEWCDAEDSLFMLYTSGSTGRPKGVLHTLGGYMVYTGTTFYYTFDYHADDIYWCTADVGWITGPYRLT
;
A
#
# COMPACT_ATOMS: atom_id res chain seq x y z
N MET A 1 15.83 -11.71 18.03
CA MET A 1 15.36 -10.32 18.20
C MET A 1 14.27 -10.08 17.15
N MET A 2 13.12 -10.72 17.37
CA MET A 2 11.99 -10.94 16.44
C MET A 2 10.80 -10.03 16.82
N ARG A 3 11.06 -8.74 17.10
CA ARG A 3 10.17 -7.91 17.95
C ARG A 3 9.69 -6.59 17.31
N SER A 4 9.54 -6.45 15.99
CA SER A 4 8.93 -5.21 15.44
C SER A 4 7.76 -5.45 14.50
N PHE A 5 7.82 -6.42 13.59
CA PHE A 5 6.69 -6.74 12.71
C PHE A 5 5.55 -7.47 13.44
N ALA A 6 5.91 -8.43 14.30
CA ALA A 6 4.99 -9.03 15.25
C ALA A 6 4.35 -7.94 16.12
N THR A 7 5.05 -6.88 16.49
CA THR A 7 4.56 -5.90 17.46
C THR A 7 3.51 -4.95 16.87
N LEU A 8 3.65 -4.51 15.61
CA LEU A 8 2.60 -3.73 14.95
C LEU A 8 1.38 -4.61 14.62
N TRP A 9 1.62 -5.83 14.12
CA TRP A 9 0.55 -6.76 13.77
C TRP A 9 -0.17 -7.32 15.01
N ASP A 10 0.56 -7.59 16.10
CA ASP A 10 0.02 -7.98 17.41
C ASP A 10 -0.60 -6.78 18.13
N TYR A 11 -0.12 -5.55 17.94
CA TYR A 11 -0.81 -4.34 18.42
C TYR A 11 -2.15 -4.15 17.72
N LEU A 12 -2.19 -4.31 16.39
CA LEU A 12 -3.42 -4.26 15.59
C LEU A 12 -4.37 -5.45 15.86
N ARG A 13 -3.85 -6.59 16.33
CA ARG A 13 -4.62 -7.81 16.66
C ARG A 13 -5.07 -7.87 18.13
N ASN A 14 -4.33 -7.29 19.08
CA ASN A 14 -4.68 -7.23 20.52
C ASN A 14 -5.49 -6.00 20.90
N SER A 15 -5.41 -4.92 20.14
CA SER A 15 -6.49 -3.93 20.13
C SER A 15 -7.66 -4.56 19.37
N SER A 16 -8.90 -4.39 19.84
CA SER A 16 -10.10 -5.10 19.34
C SER A 16 -10.51 -4.77 17.89
N PHE A 17 -9.55 -4.47 17.01
CA PHE A 17 -9.73 -4.13 15.61
C PHE A 17 -9.85 -5.40 14.79
N ASN A 18 -11.07 -5.70 14.39
CA ASN A 18 -11.38 -6.79 13.46
C ASN A 18 -10.88 -6.38 12.07
N ILE A 19 -9.74 -6.91 11.61
CA ILE A 19 -9.13 -6.59 10.31
C ILE A 19 -9.90 -7.31 9.19
N SER A 20 -11.17 -6.96 9.04
CA SER A 20 -12.00 -7.36 7.91
C SER A 20 -12.64 -6.09 7.34
N HIS A 21 -12.11 -5.63 6.21
CA HIS A 21 -12.51 -4.43 5.45
C HIS A 21 -12.09 -3.07 6.05
N TYR A 22 -10.91 -2.58 5.65
CA TYR A 22 -10.60 -1.15 5.75
C TYR A 22 -10.06 -0.63 4.41
N LEU A 23 -10.96 -0.08 3.59
CA LEU A 23 -10.63 0.95 2.61
C LEU A 23 -10.83 2.29 3.32
N SER A 24 -9.84 2.72 4.11
CA SER A 24 -9.87 4.05 4.73
C SER A 24 -9.18 5.04 3.79
N SER A 25 -9.98 5.95 3.24
CA SER A 25 -9.54 7.10 2.47
C SER A 25 -8.33 7.79 3.11
N LEU A 26 -7.21 7.84 2.38
CA LEU A 26 -6.05 8.66 2.73
C LEU A 26 -6.43 10.13 2.45
N LEU A 27 -7.10 10.79 3.39
CA LEU A 27 -7.37 12.22 3.29
C LEU A 27 -6.09 12.97 3.70
N LEU A 28 -5.38 13.45 2.69
CA LEU A 28 -4.32 14.44 2.84
C LEU A 28 -4.87 15.68 3.58
N HIS A 29 -4.18 15.98 4.68
CA HIS A 29 -4.14 17.25 5.42
C HIS A 29 -5.16 18.31 4.96
N SER A 30 -6.35 18.29 5.56
CA SER A 30 -7.33 19.36 5.35
C SER A 30 -7.99 19.71 6.67
N ARG A 31 -7.89 21.00 7.01
CA ARG A 31 -8.44 21.70 8.19
C ARG A 31 -9.97 21.81 8.10
N MET A 32 -10.63 20.72 7.73
CA MET A 32 -12.08 20.62 7.69
C MET A 32 -12.56 19.78 8.86
N ASP A 33 -13.68 20.18 9.45
CA ASP A 33 -14.34 19.40 10.49
C ASP A 33 -14.94 18.16 9.83
N ILE A 34 -14.26 17.02 9.98
CA ILE A 34 -14.64 15.73 9.42
C ILE A 34 -15.15 14.87 10.58
N PRO A 35 -16.33 14.23 10.46
CA PRO A 35 -16.82 13.34 11.50
C PRO A 35 -15.91 12.11 11.63
N MET A 36 -15.10 12.09 12.69
CA MET A 36 -14.19 10.99 13.03
C MET A 36 -14.82 10.12 14.13
N GLN A 37 -14.82 8.80 13.95
CA GLN A 37 -15.32 7.85 14.94
C GLN A 37 -14.20 7.39 15.88
N THR A 38 -14.39 7.62 17.18
CA THR A 38 -13.45 7.19 18.22
C THR A 38 -13.27 5.67 18.19
N GLY A 39 -12.01 5.23 18.18
CA GLY A 39 -11.66 3.81 18.16
C GLY A 39 -11.73 3.14 16.78
N ARG A 40 -12.01 3.88 15.69
CA ARG A 40 -11.86 3.40 14.30
C ARG A 40 -10.92 4.30 13.50
N ASP A 41 -11.15 5.61 13.59
CA ASP A 41 -10.44 6.59 12.78
C ASP A 41 -9.30 7.21 13.58
N ILE A 42 -8.10 7.17 13.03
CA ILE A 42 -6.89 7.73 13.64
C ILE A 42 -6.19 8.58 12.59
N TRP A 43 -5.71 9.75 12.99
CA TRP A 43 -4.94 10.59 12.09
C TRP A 43 -3.59 9.96 11.77
N TRP A 44 -3.23 9.99 10.49
CA TRP A 44 -1.96 9.43 10.01
C TRP A 44 -0.73 10.03 10.71
N HIS A 45 -0.73 11.35 10.95
CA HIS A 45 0.40 12.02 11.60
C HIS A 45 0.53 11.65 13.08
N ASP A 46 -0.58 11.40 13.78
CA ASP A 46 -0.56 10.92 15.16
C ASP A 46 -0.01 9.49 15.23
N LEU A 47 -0.38 8.63 14.28
CA LEU A 47 0.19 7.28 14.16
C LEU A 47 1.70 7.32 13.94
N LEU A 48 2.17 8.16 13.01
CA LEU A 48 3.59 8.33 12.74
C LEU A 48 4.36 8.90 13.95
N ALA A 49 3.75 9.81 14.71
CA ALA A 49 4.37 10.39 15.90
C ALA A 49 4.51 9.38 17.06
N CYS A 50 3.60 8.40 17.13
CA CYS A 50 3.66 7.30 18.09
C CYS A 50 4.75 6.26 17.77
N ILE A 51 5.19 6.17 16.51
CA ILE A 51 6.29 5.28 16.11
C ILE A 51 7.60 5.96 16.50
N THR A 52 8.23 5.50 17.59
CA THR A 52 9.47 6.12 18.08
C THR A 52 10.64 5.87 17.13
N PRO A 53 11.55 6.85 16.93
CA PRO A 53 12.78 6.63 16.16
C PRO A 53 13.65 5.50 16.73
N SER A 54 13.50 5.15 18.01
CA SER A 54 14.22 4.04 18.66
C SER A 54 13.69 2.65 18.29
N GLU A 55 12.40 2.52 17.96
CA GLU A 55 11.82 1.26 17.45
C GLU A 55 12.06 1.09 15.94
N LEU A 56 12.34 2.21 15.25
CA LEU A 56 12.63 2.30 13.83
C LEU A 56 14.12 2.63 13.53
N GLY A 57 15.04 2.41 14.48
CA GLY A 57 16.50 2.50 14.24
C GLY A 57 17.03 3.83 13.70
N GLY A 58 16.41 4.97 14.01
CA GLY A 58 16.86 6.31 13.63
C GLY A 58 16.79 6.63 12.14
N GLN A 59 16.30 5.71 11.31
CA GLN A 59 16.12 5.87 9.87
C GLN A 59 14.83 5.15 9.47
N VAL A 60 13.96 5.83 8.73
CA VAL A 60 12.72 5.23 8.18
C VAL A 60 13.02 4.00 7.29
N ASP A 61 14.28 3.79 6.90
CA ASP A 61 14.83 2.63 6.20
C ASP A 61 14.91 1.32 7.03
N CYS A 62 14.56 1.31 8.32
CA CYS A 62 14.77 0.13 9.17
C CYS A 62 13.56 -0.83 9.24
N CYS A 63 12.54 -0.69 8.38
CA CYS A 63 11.47 -1.67 8.32
C CYS A 63 11.99 -2.95 7.64
N PRO A 64 12.03 -4.11 8.33
CA PRO A 64 12.47 -5.35 7.69
C PRO A 64 11.51 -5.73 6.57
N ILE A 65 12.07 -6.15 5.43
CA ILE A 65 11.31 -6.68 4.31
C ILE A 65 10.66 -8.00 4.73
N GLU A 66 9.38 -8.16 4.44
CA GLU A 66 8.70 -9.45 4.56
C GLU A 66 9.01 -10.30 3.32
N TRP A 67 9.48 -11.52 3.55
CA TRP A 67 9.80 -12.45 2.46
C TRP A 67 8.52 -13.14 2.00
N CYS A 68 8.06 -12.75 0.80
CA CYS A 68 6.87 -13.32 0.17
C CYS A 68 7.24 -14.30 -0.96
N ASP A 69 6.35 -15.24 -1.23
CA ASP A 69 6.42 -16.11 -2.41
C ASP A 69 5.94 -15.36 -3.67
N ALA A 70 6.28 -15.87 -4.85
CA ALA A 70 5.91 -15.26 -6.13
C ALA A 70 4.38 -15.19 -6.34
N GLU A 71 3.65 -16.16 -5.78
CA GLU A 71 2.19 -16.26 -5.92
C GLU A 71 1.43 -15.58 -4.76
N ASP A 72 2.14 -14.92 -3.84
CA ASP A 72 1.48 -14.16 -2.79
C ASP A 72 0.72 -12.96 -3.38
N SER A 73 -0.43 -12.66 -2.77
CA SER A 73 -1.30 -11.56 -3.19
C SER A 73 -0.65 -10.20 -3.00
N LEU A 74 -0.48 -9.44 -4.08
CA LEU A 74 0.08 -8.09 -4.03
C LEU A 74 -1.03 -7.04 -3.84
N PHE A 75 -2.02 -7.00 -4.73
CA PHE A 75 -3.17 -6.10 -4.60
C PHE A 75 -4.40 -6.64 -5.34
N MET A 76 -5.58 -6.13 -4.95
CA MET A 76 -6.84 -6.36 -5.64
C MET A 76 -7.37 -5.05 -6.23
N LEU A 77 -7.62 -5.04 -7.53
CA LEU A 77 -8.19 -3.90 -8.23
C LEU A 77 -9.61 -4.22 -8.70
N TYR A 78 -10.57 -3.40 -8.28
CA TYR A 78 -11.96 -3.56 -8.68
C TYR A 78 -12.23 -2.89 -10.02
N THR A 79 -12.85 -3.64 -10.93
CA THR A 79 -13.21 -3.17 -12.27
C THR A 79 -14.72 -3.23 -12.48
N SER A 80 -15.27 -2.32 -13.27
CA SER A 80 -16.67 -2.29 -13.67
C SER A 80 -16.97 -3.45 -14.65
N GLY A 81 -17.24 -4.64 -14.10
CA GLY A 81 -17.64 -5.79 -14.92
C GLY A 81 -18.99 -5.57 -15.61
N SER A 82 -19.21 -6.28 -16.73
CA SER A 82 -20.46 -6.22 -17.51
C SER A 82 -21.72 -6.65 -16.76
N THR A 83 -21.57 -7.37 -15.63
CA THR A 83 -22.66 -7.97 -14.85
C THR A 83 -23.10 -7.12 -13.65
N GLY A 84 -22.79 -5.81 -13.64
CA GLY A 84 -23.28 -4.84 -12.66
C GLY A 84 -22.59 -4.84 -11.28
N ARG A 85 -21.99 -5.97 -10.86
CA ARG A 85 -21.13 -6.03 -9.66
C ARG A 85 -19.66 -5.87 -10.05
N PRO A 86 -18.89 -4.99 -9.38
CA PRO A 86 -17.46 -4.86 -9.64
C PRO A 86 -16.73 -6.17 -9.41
N LYS A 87 -15.83 -6.53 -10.33
CA LYS A 87 -15.00 -7.74 -10.20
C LYS A 87 -13.65 -7.34 -9.63
N GLY A 88 -13.23 -8.00 -8.54
CA GLY A 88 -11.91 -7.83 -7.95
C GLY A 88 -10.89 -8.67 -8.71
N VAL A 89 -10.00 -8.01 -9.45
CA VAL A 89 -8.88 -8.65 -10.14
C VAL A 89 -7.71 -8.71 -9.16
N LEU A 90 -7.22 -9.91 -8.88
CA LEU A 90 -6.08 -10.14 -8.01
C LEU A 90 -4.80 -10.24 -8.86
N HIS A 91 -3.77 -9.48 -8.48
CA HIS A 91 -2.43 -9.61 -9.02
C HIS A 91 -1.49 -10.21 -7.97
N THR A 92 -0.69 -11.20 -8.37
CA THR A 92 0.34 -11.83 -7.54
C THR A 92 1.68 -11.11 -7.67
N LEU A 93 2.52 -11.21 -6.66
CA LEU A 93 3.73 -10.41 -6.49
C LEU A 93 4.74 -10.63 -7.63
N GLY A 94 5.19 -11.88 -7.84
CA GLY A 94 6.28 -12.17 -8.77
C GLY A 94 5.91 -11.89 -10.22
N GLY A 95 4.80 -12.46 -10.68
CA GLY A 95 4.34 -12.31 -12.07
C GLY A 95 4.05 -10.85 -12.44
N TYR A 96 3.41 -10.10 -11.54
CA TYR A 96 3.09 -8.70 -11.78
C TYR A 96 4.35 -7.83 -11.89
N MET A 97 5.26 -7.91 -10.92
CA MET A 97 6.48 -7.09 -10.90
C MET A 97 7.38 -7.35 -12.12
N VAL A 98 7.56 -8.61 -12.52
CA VAL A 98 8.35 -8.95 -13.71
C VAL A 98 7.70 -8.40 -14.97
N TYR A 99 6.38 -8.54 -15.11
CA TYR A 99 5.65 -8.07 -16.27
C TYR A 99 5.68 -6.54 -16.39
N THR A 100 5.41 -5.81 -15.31
CA THR A 100 5.41 -4.34 -15.33
C THR A 100 6.81 -3.79 -15.59
N GLY A 101 7.85 -4.31 -14.91
CA GLY A 101 9.22 -3.87 -15.13
C GLY A 101 9.70 -4.12 -16.57
N THR A 102 9.40 -5.30 -17.12
CA THR A 102 9.79 -5.68 -18.48
C THR A 102 9.07 -4.84 -19.52
N THR A 103 7.74 -4.73 -19.43
CA THR A 103 6.96 -3.94 -20.41
C THR A 103 7.29 -2.47 -20.31
N PHE A 104 7.54 -1.96 -19.10
CA PHE A 104 7.97 -0.58 -18.91
C PHE A 104 9.30 -0.30 -19.62
N TYR A 105 10.31 -1.14 -19.38
CA TYR A 105 11.63 -0.99 -20.01
C TYR A 105 11.56 -1.05 -21.54
N TYR A 106 10.91 -2.06 -22.10
CA TYR A 106 10.91 -2.27 -23.55
C TYR A 106 9.88 -1.44 -24.33
N THR A 107 8.74 -1.09 -23.73
CA THR A 107 7.67 -0.37 -24.45
C THR A 107 7.87 1.13 -24.41
N PHE A 108 8.33 1.67 -23.28
CA PHE A 108 8.63 3.10 -23.14
C PHE A 108 10.08 3.43 -23.45
N ASP A 109 10.92 2.43 -23.76
CA ASP A 109 12.35 2.57 -24.01
C ASP A 109 13.04 3.33 -22.88
N TYR A 110 12.77 2.90 -21.64
CA TYR A 110 13.16 3.63 -20.43
C TYR A 110 14.66 3.51 -20.15
N HIS A 111 15.33 4.64 -19.99
CA HIS A 111 16.72 4.74 -19.57
C HIS A 111 16.84 5.29 -18.14
N ALA A 112 17.97 5.04 -17.48
CA ALA A 112 18.17 5.36 -16.06
C ALA A 112 18.00 6.86 -15.72
N ASP A 113 18.30 7.74 -16.68
CA ASP A 113 18.21 9.19 -16.51
C ASP A 113 16.85 9.77 -16.92
N ASP A 114 15.91 8.92 -17.38
CA ASP A 114 14.61 9.36 -17.85
C ASP A 114 13.64 9.64 -16.71
N ILE A 115 12.88 10.73 -16.85
CA ILE A 115 11.76 11.08 -15.98
C ILE A 115 10.48 10.58 -16.63
N TYR A 116 9.92 9.51 -16.05
CA TYR A 116 8.61 9.01 -16.46
C TYR A 116 7.48 9.83 -15.84
N TRP A 117 6.53 10.25 -16.68
CA TRP A 117 5.36 11.01 -16.26
C TRP A 117 4.08 10.30 -16.71
N CYS A 118 3.28 9.85 -15.73
CA CYS A 118 1.96 9.29 -15.96
C CYS A 118 0.91 10.17 -15.28
N THR A 119 -0.08 10.63 -16.05
CA THR A 119 -1.21 11.42 -15.54
C THR A 119 -2.36 10.56 -15.04
N ALA A 120 -2.24 9.23 -15.15
CA ALA A 120 -3.29 8.34 -14.68
C ALA A 120 -3.34 8.31 -13.15
N ASP A 121 -4.55 8.19 -12.62
CA ASP A 121 -4.77 8.02 -11.19
C ASP A 121 -4.39 6.60 -10.74
N VAL A 122 -3.95 6.48 -9.48
CA VAL A 122 -3.51 5.21 -8.87
C VAL A 122 -4.63 4.17 -8.73
N GLY A 123 -5.90 4.60 -8.75
CA GLY A 123 -7.07 3.74 -8.76
C GLY A 123 -7.33 3.05 -10.11
N TRP A 124 -6.57 3.37 -11.16
CA TRP A 124 -6.60 2.66 -12.44
C TRP A 124 -5.41 1.75 -12.60
N ILE A 125 -5.54 0.66 -13.37
CA ILE A 125 -4.45 -0.30 -13.58
C ILE A 125 -3.18 0.34 -14.17
N THR A 126 -3.32 1.49 -14.83
CA THR A 126 -2.24 2.35 -15.37
C THR A 126 -1.39 3.05 -14.32
N GLY A 127 -1.85 3.17 -13.08
CA GLY A 127 -1.11 3.81 -12.00
C GLY A 127 -0.03 2.91 -11.38
N PRO A 128 -0.34 1.67 -10.96
CA PRO A 128 0.60 0.80 -10.25
C PRO A 128 1.87 0.36 -11.03
N TYR A 129 2.09 0.85 -12.25
CA TYR A 129 3.28 0.54 -13.06
C TYR A 129 4.62 1.01 -12.44
N ARG A 130 4.61 1.92 -11.45
CA ARG A 130 5.83 2.48 -10.81
C ARG A 130 5.83 2.38 -9.27
N LEU A 131 5.24 1.33 -8.69
CA LEU A 131 5.33 1.10 -7.24
C LEU A 131 6.50 0.19 -6.81
N THR A 132 7.47 -0.05 -7.69
CA THR A 132 8.68 -0.82 -7.43
C THR A 132 9.93 0.01 -7.64
#